data_AF-A0A948KCY0-F1
#
_entry.id   AF-A0A948KCY0-F1
#
_cell.length_a   1.000
_cell.length_b   1.000
_cell.length_c   1.000
_cell.angle_alpha   90.00
_cell.angle_beta   90.00
_cell.angle_gamma   90.00
#
_symmetry.space_group_name_H-M   'P 1'
#
loop_
_entity.id
_entity.type
_entity.pdbx_description
1 polymer ?
#
loop_
_entity_poly.entity_id
_entity_poly.type
_entity_poly.pdbx_seq_one_letter_code
_entity_poly.pdbx_strand_id
1 'polypeptide(L)'
;MQESQQTDRYSLYGFEMREPDLRRRPEDRKTHNVKQLWQRSHEIVNLSLRGLKQTQIAELLEITPQTVSNILNSDLGMQKLSGMRKTRDEEAIHVSERIADLTEKALDVYNKIFDLAVPNVVTEQEQKAANTVMLELSGHRAATRIESRSMSTTATLEEIEEFKRRGIAAAKESGMIVVVEDEGKGKNGGSNGKVGQALHGTLGLGGTNIDNSDDVKLDKPKQKPKGDPTTINTQIDQILNNLKLKKEL
;
A
#
# COMPACT_ATOMS: atom_id res chain seq x y z
N MET A 1 31.35 -16.75 68.12
CA MET A 1 31.11 -15.64 67.18
C MET A 1 32.31 -15.59 66.25
N GLN A 2 32.16 -16.05 65.01
CA GLN A 2 33.22 -15.98 64.00
C GLN A 2 32.95 -14.76 63.12
N GLU A 3 33.78 -13.74 63.28
CA GLU A 3 33.84 -12.57 62.42
C GLU A 3 34.31 -13.02 61.03
N SER A 4 33.40 -13.07 60.08
CA SER A 4 33.72 -13.30 58.67
C SER A 4 34.56 -12.12 58.17
N GLN A 5 35.85 -12.35 57.96
CA GLN A 5 36.78 -11.39 57.37
C GLN A 5 36.31 -11.02 55.95
N GLN A 6 35.58 -9.92 55.85
CA GLN A 6 35.15 -9.31 54.60
C GLN A 6 36.39 -8.66 53.98
N THR A 7 37.08 -9.42 53.13
CA THR A 7 38.21 -8.90 52.36
C THR A 7 37.63 -7.97 51.30
N ASP A 8 37.62 -6.68 51.59
CA ASP A 8 37.26 -5.66 50.62
C ASP A 8 38.25 -5.75 49.44
N ARG A 9 37.79 -6.37 48.35
CA ARG A 9 38.55 -6.45 47.10
C ARG A 9 38.43 -5.13 46.37
N TYR A 10 39.08 -4.10 46.89
CA TYR A 10 39.23 -2.84 46.17
C TYR A 10 40.01 -3.13 44.88
N SER A 11 39.52 -2.59 43.77
CA SER A 11 40.28 -2.60 42.52
C SER A 11 41.58 -1.81 42.71
N LEU A 12 42.57 -2.01 41.82
CA LEU A 12 43.84 -1.27 41.82
C LEU A 12 43.66 0.26 41.85
N TYR A 13 42.47 0.76 41.51
CA TYR A 13 42.11 2.18 41.48
C TYR A 13 41.15 2.61 42.59
N GLY A 14 40.96 1.82 43.65
CA GLY A 14 40.15 2.20 44.81
C GLY A 14 38.63 2.19 44.59
N PHE A 15 38.14 1.75 43.44
CA PHE A 15 36.72 1.50 43.22
C PHE A 15 36.34 0.14 43.82
N GLU A 16 35.19 0.07 44.50
CA GLU A 16 34.55 -1.19 44.90
C GLU A 16 34.33 -2.06 43.65
N MET A 17 34.92 -3.26 43.63
CA MET A 17 34.65 -4.21 42.55
C MET A 17 33.18 -4.64 42.63
N ARG A 18 32.36 -4.10 41.73
CA ARG A 18 30.99 -4.60 41.54
C ARG A 18 31.07 -6.06 41.12
N GLU A 19 30.25 -6.90 41.74
CA GLU A 19 30.11 -8.29 41.33
C GLU A 19 29.75 -8.36 39.83
N PRO A 20 30.32 -9.33 39.07
CA PRO A 20 29.98 -9.51 37.67
C PRO A 20 28.47 -9.62 37.49
N ASP A 21 27.88 -8.79 36.64
CA ASP A 21 26.43 -8.81 36.38
C ASP A 21 26.00 -10.18 35.84
N LEU A 22 25.46 -11.03 36.72
CA LEU A 22 25.04 -12.40 36.42
C LEU A 22 23.86 -12.47 35.44
N ARG A 23 23.22 -11.34 35.10
CA ARG A 23 22.23 -11.25 34.01
C ARG A 23 22.87 -11.43 32.64
N ARG A 24 24.19 -11.22 32.52
CA ARG A 24 24.96 -11.35 31.29
C ARG A 24 25.92 -12.53 31.36
N ARG A 25 25.39 -13.75 31.60
CA ARG A 25 26.19 -14.98 31.59
C ARG A 25 26.92 -15.09 30.24
N PRO A 26 28.27 -15.18 30.22
CA PRO A 26 29.03 -15.24 28.97
C PRO A 26 28.79 -16.55 28.21
N GLU A 27 28.41 -17.63 28.90
CA GLU A 27 28.22 -18.97 28.33
C GLU A 27 26.96 -19.08 27.45
N ASP A 28 25.94 -18.25 27.67
CA ASP A 28 24.64 -18.31 26.96
C ASP A 28 24.50 -17.26 25.85
N ARG A 29 25.59 -16.63 25.40
CA ARG A 29 25.52 -15.63 24.32
C ARG A 29 25.19 -16.31 23.01
N LYS A 30 23.91 -16.27 22.62
CA LYS A 30 23.46 -16.63 21.27
C LYS A 30 24.19 -15.76 20.25
N THR A 31 25.15 -16.34 19.54
CA THR A 31 25.84 -15.68 18.43
C THR A 31 24.88 -15.63 17.26
N HIS A 32 24.18 -14.51 17.12
CA HIS A 32 23.31 -14.31 15.97
C HIS A 32 24.17 -14.08 14.72
N ASN A 33 23.94 -14.89 13.68
CA ASN A 33 24.53 -14.66 12.38
C ASN A 33 23.88 -13.41 11.75
N VAL A 34 24.55 -12.26 11.86
CA VAL A 34 24.06 -10.96 11.37
C VAL A 34 23.64 -11.02 9.90
N LYS A 35 24.34 -11.81 9.08
CA LYS A 35 24.02 -11.97 7.65
C LYS A 35 22.65 -12.63 7.44
N GLN A 36 22.32 -13.66 8.24
CA GLN A 36 21.02 -14.33 8.16
C GLN A 36 19.87 -13.42 8.58
N LEU A 37 20.09 -12.60 9.62
CA LEU A 37 19.08 -11.63 10.07
C LEU A 37 18.81 -10.57 9.00
N TRP A 38 19.86 -10.10 8.33
CA TRP A 38 19.76 -9.15 7.23
C TRP A 38 19.03 -9.74 6.02
N GLN A 39 19.36 -10.97 5.63
CA GLN A 39 18.68 -11.69 4.56
C GLN A 39 17.18 -11.89 4.84
N ARG A 40 16.83 -12.30 6.07
CA ARG A 40 15.43 -12.43 6.49
C ARG A 40 14.68 -11.10 6.45
N SER A 41 15.32 -10.00 6.85
CA SER A 41 14.71 -8.67 6.79
C SER A 41 14.39 -8.27 5.35
N HIS A 42 15.29 -8.54 4.40
CA HIS A 42 15.02 -8.32 2.97
C HIS A 42 13.89 -9.18 2.42
N GLU A 43 13.85 -10.45 2.82
CA GLU A 43 12.77 -11.35 2.42
C GLU A 43 11.40 -10.88 2.91
N ILE A 44 11.31 -10.39 4.16
CA ILE A 44 10.08 -9.79 4.72
C ILE A 44 9.60 -8.60 3.88
N VAL A 45 10.50 -7.67 3.54
CA VAL A 45 10.13 -6.48 2.74
C VAL A 45 9.68 -6.91 1.33
N ASN A 46 10.33 -7.89 0.71
CA ASN A 46 9.94 -8.42 -0.60
C ASN A 46 8.56 -9.09 -0.60
N LEU A 47 8.26 -9.89 0.44
CA LEU A 47 6.95 -10.53 0.59
C LEU A 47 5.84 -9.50 0.82
N SER A 48 6.13 -8.44 1.59
CA SER A 48 5.20 -7.32 1.76
C SER A 48 4.96 -6.56 0.45
N LEU A 49 6.01 -6.35 -0.38
CA LEU A 49 5.87 -5.72 -1.70
C LEU A 49 4.99 -6.52 -2.66
N ARG A 50 4.93 -7.85 -2.51
CA ARG A 50 4.02 -8.74 -3.26
C ARG A 50 2.57 -8.68 -2.77
N GLY A 51 2.30 -8.01 -1.65
CA GLY A 51 0.95 -7.82 -1.10
C GLY A 51 0.52 -8.89 -0.09
N LEU A 52 1.44 -9.70 0.44
CA LEU A 52 1.11 -10.67 1.48
C LEU A 52 0.80 -9.98 2.81
N LYS A 53 -0.18 -10.50 3.56
CA LYS A 53 -0.52 -9.98 4.89
C LYS A 53 0.58 -10.35 5.90
N GLN A 54 0.78 -9.52 6.92
CA GLN A 54 1.83 -9.74 7.94
C GLN A 54 1.68 -11.10 8.65
N THR A 55 0.46 -11.58 8.86
CA THR A 55 0.18 -12.90 9.44
C THR A 55 0.66 -14.04 8.55
N GLN A 56 0.47 -13.93 7.23
CA GLN A 56 0.93 -14.92 6.25
C GLN A 56 2.46 -14.93 6.13
N ILE A 57 3.09 -13.75 6.18
CA ILE A 57 4.56 -13.63 6.17
C ILE A 57 5.17 -14.28 7.42
N ALA A 58 4.53 -14.06 8.58
CA ALA A 58 4.95 -14.64 9.85
C ALA A 58 4.88 -16.17 9.85
N GLU A 59 3.78 -16.73 9.32
CA GLU A 59 3.61 -18.18 9.14
C GLU A 59 4.66 -18.77 8.19
N LEU A 60 4.91 -18.12 7.05
CA LEU A 60 5.83 -18.60 6.02
C LEU A 60 7.30 -18.58 6.46
N LEU A 61 7.70 -17.64 7.32
CA LEU A 61 9.08 -17.50 7.81
C LEU A 61 9.28 -18.05 9.23
N GLU A 62 8.24 -18.64 9.84
CA GLU A 62 8.24 -19.15 11.22
C GLU A 62 8.71 -18.11 12.25
N ILE A 63 8.21 -16.87 12.13
CA ILE A 63 8.52 -15.76 13.04
C ILE A 63 7.25 -15.17 13.64
N THR A 64 7.39 -14.35 14.68
CA THR A 64 6.23 -13.67 15.25
C THR A 64 5.73 -12.54 14.33
N PRO A 65 4.41 -12.31 14.23
CA PRO A 65 3.86 -11.20 13.43
C PRO A 65 4.33 -9.83 13.94
N GLN A 66 4.62 -9.70 15.23
CA GLN A 66 5.19 -8.48 15.80
C GLN A 66 6.58 -8.18 15.21
N THR A 67 7.42 -9.19 15.01
CA THR A 67 8.74 -9.03 14.38
C THR A 67 8.61 -8.49 12.95
N VAL A 68 7.67 -9.03 12.17
CA VAL A 68 7.36 -8.55 10.81
C VAL A 68 6.93 -7.09 10.84
N SER A 69 5.99 -6.75 11.72
CA SER A 69 5.50 -5.37 11.89
C SER A 69 6.63 -4.40 12.23
N ASN A 70 7.48 -4.75 13.20
CA ASN A 70 8.62 -3.93 13.61
C ASN A 70 9.62 -3.71 12.47
N ILE A 71 9.90 -4.74 11.66
CA ILE A 71 10.82 -4.64 10.51
C ILE A 71 10.23 -3.73 9.43
N LEU A 72 8.95 -3.89 9.10
CA LEU A 72 8.29 -3.09 8.06
C LEU A 72 8.14 -1.62 8.47
N ASN A 73 7.86 -1.35 9.74
CA ASN A 73 7.72 0.00 10.29
C ASN A 73 9.04 0.67 10.67
N SER A 74 10.17 -0.03 10.55
CA SER A 74 11.49 0.58 10.75
C SER A 74 11.81 1.56 9.61
N ASP A 75 12.56 2.63 9.91
CA ASP A 75 12.96 3.64 8.90
C ASP A 75 13.62 3.01 7.67
N LEU A 76 14.53 2.05 7.90
CA LEU A 76 15.21 1.34 6.82
C LEU A 76 14.24 0.48 5.99
N GLY A 77 13.30 -0.19 6.65
CA GLY A 77 12.26 -0.99 5.99
C GLY A 77 11.36 -0.12 5.11
N MET A 78 10.87 1.00 5.67
CA MET A 78 10.03 1.97 4.96
C MET A 78 10.76 2.59 3.76
N GLN A 79 12.02 3.03 3.94
CA GLN A 79 12.83 3.60 2.86
C GLN A 79 13.06 2.58 1.74
N LYS A 80 13.41 1.33 2.07
CA LYS A 80 13.64 0.28 1.08
C LYS A 80 12.36 -0.04 0.30
N LEU A 81 11.23 -0.14 1.00
CA LEU A 81 9.93 -0.41 0.40
C LEU A 81 9.51 0.74 -0.52
N SER A 82 9.67 1.99 -0.09
CA SER A 82 9.44 3.18 -0.91
C SER A 82 10.32 3.20 -2.16
N GLY A 83 11.60 2.85 -2.02
CA GLY A 83 12.52 2.77 -3.15
C GLY A 83 12.08 1.72 -4.19
N MET A 84 11.67 0.52 -3.74
CA MET A 84 11.19 -0.52 -4.65
C MET A 84 9.87 -0.17 -5.32
N ARG A 85 8.96 0.53 -4.64
CA ARG A 85 7.73 1.06 -5.26
C ARG A 85 8.07 2.05 -6.37
N LYS A 86 8.95 3.01 -6.07
CA LYS A 86 9.42 3.99 -7.04
C LYS A 86 10.02 3.34 -8.30
N THR A 87 10.90 2.34 -8.14
CA THR A 87 11.46 1.61 -9.29
C THR A 87 10.38 0.91 -10.12
N ARG A 88 9.38 0.29 -9.47
CA ARG A 88 8.25 -0.32 -10.19
C ARG A 88 7.42 0.72 -10.95
N ASP A 89 7.19 1.89 -10.36
CA ASP A 89 6.45 2.97 -11.00
C ASP A 89 7.24 3.53 -12.20
N GLU A 90 8.56 3.68 -12.08
CA GLU A 90 9.46 4.05 -13.18
C GLU A 90 9.43 3.02 -14.32
N GLU A 91 9.49 1.73 -14.01
CA GLU A 91 9.34 0.65 -14.99
C GLU A 91 7.97 0.70 -15.69
N ALA A 92 6.89 0.95 -14.93
CA ALA A 92 5.54 1.07 -15.49
C ALA A 92 5.43 2.27 -16.45
N ILE A 93 6.06 3.40 -16.13
CA ILE A 93 6.15 4.56 -17.03
C ILE A 93 6.84 4.17 -18.34
N HIS A 94 8.00 3.53 -18.29
CA HIS A 94 8.71 3.09 -19.50
C HIS A 94 7.94 2.06 -20.34
N VAL A 95 7.20 1.16 -19.70
CA VAL A 95 6.31 0.24 -20.40
C VAL A 95 5.19 1.01 -21.09
N SER A 96 4.59 2.00 -20.41
CA SER A 96 3.55 2.85 -20.98
C SER A 96 4.05 3.66 -22.18
N GLU A 97 5.27 4.20 -22.12
CA GLU A 97 5.91 4.91 -23.24
C GLU A 97 6.07 3.98 -24.46
N ARG A 98 6.56 2.75 -24.25
CA ARG A 98 6.70 1.76 -25.32
C ARG A 98 5.36 1.35 -25.93
N ILE A 99 4.31 1.24 -25.11
CA ILE A 99 2.96 0.95 -25.60
C ILE A 99 2.47 2.10 -26.49
N ALA A 100 2.74 3.35 -26.12
CA ALA A 100 2.37 4.52 -26.93
C ALA A 100 3.07 4.50 -28.30
N ASP A 101 4.38 4.27 -28.33
CA ASP A 101 5.16 4.17 -29.58
C ASP A 101 4.65 3.04 -30.50
N LEU A 102 4.27 1.89 -29.92
CA LEU A 102 3.71 0.77 -30.68
C LEU A 102 2.30 1.09 -31.21
N THR A 103 1.52 1.84 -30.43
CA THR A 103 0.17 2.27 -30.81
C THR A 103 0.21 3.23 -31.99
N GLU A 104 1.15 4.17 -32.03
CA GLU A 104 1.37 5.07 -33.17
C GLU A 104 1.68 4.28 -34.46
N LYS A 105 2.60 3.31 -34.38
CA LYS A 105 2.93 2.43 -35.51
C LYS A 105 1.74 1.59 -35.97
N ALA A 106 0.91 1.13 -35.04
CA ALA A 106 -0.30 0.38 -35.38
C ALA A 106 -1.31 1.27 -36.11
N LEU A 107 -1.47 2.54 -35.70
CA LEU A 107 -2.31 3.52 -36.41
C LEU A 107 -1.80 3.80 -37.83
N ASP A 108 -0.49 3.90 -38.03
CA ASP A 108 0.09 4.04 -39.37
C ASP A 108 -0.25 2.87 -40.29
N VAL A 109 -0.27 1.64 -39.76
CA VAL A 109 -0.71 0.45 -40.51
C VAL A 109 -2.18 0.58 -40.89
N TYR A 110 -3.05 1.06 -39.98
CA TYR A 110 -4.45 1.31 -40.30
C TYR A 110 -4.64 2.39 -41.36
N ASN A 111 -3.92 3.50 -41.26
CA ASN A 111 -3.98 4.57 -42.26
C ASN A 111 -3.60 4.03 -43.64
N LYS A 112 -2.55 3.20 -43.73
CA LYS A 112 -2.20 2.50 -44.97
C LYS A 112 -3.33 1.61 -45.47
N ILE A 113 -3.99 0.84 -44.60
CA ILE A 113 -5.14 0.00 -45.00
C ILE A 113 -6.28 0.86 -45.55
N PHE A 114 -6.57 2.02 -44.97
CA PHE A 114 -7.64 2.91 -45.40
C PHE A 114 -7.32 3.69 -46.68
N ASP A 115 -6.07 4.15 -46.85
CA ASP A 115 -5.64 4.97 -47.99
C ASP A 115 -5.39 4.13 -49.26
N LEU A 116 -5.10 2.83 -49.11
CA LEU A 116 -4.89 1.94 -50.24
C LEU A 116 -6.23 1.61 -50.91
N ALA A 117 -6.49 2.25 -52.05
CA ALA A 117 -7.64 1.95 -52.91
C ALA A 117 -7.63 0.51 -53.51
N VAL A 118 -6.51 -0.23 -53.38
CA VAL A 118 -6.35 -1.59 -53.90
C VAL A 118 -6.10 -2.58 -52.75
N PRO A 119 -6.92 -3.64 -52.61
CA PRO A 119 -7.02 -4.46 -51.39
C PRO A 119 -5.85 -5.44 -51.11
N ASN A 120 -4.69 -5.31 -51.79
CA ASN A 120 -3.71 -6.41 -51.88
C ASN A 120 -2.34 -6.18 -51.23
N VAL A 121 -2.11 -5.08 -50.51
CA VAL A 121 -0.74 -4.75 -50.03
C VAL A 121 -0.50 -5.08 -48.56
N VAL A 122 -1.52 -5.08 -47.70
CA VAL A 122 -1.33 -5.36 -46.26
C VAL A 122 -1.62 -6.82 -45.97
N THR A 123 -0.67 -7.49 -45.32
CA THR A 123 -0.85 -8.90 -44.95
C THR A 123 -1.85 -9.03 -43.81
N GLU A 124 -2.66 -10.09 -43.81
CA GLU A 124 -3.60 -10.39 -42.71
C GLU A 124 -2.89 -10.45 -41.35
N GLN A 125 -1.62 -10.85 -41.34
CA GLN A 125 -0.77 -10.91 -40.15
C GLN A 125 -0.45 -9.52 -39.59
N GLU A 126 -0.12 -8.53 -40.43
CA GLU A 126 0.11 -7.15 -40.01
C GLU A 126 -1.16 -6.53 -39.44
N GLN A 127 -2.30 -6.78 -40.06
CA GLN A 127 -3.59 -6.32 -39.56
C GLN A 127 -3.92 -6.94 -38.20
N LYS A 128 -3.66 -8.25 -38.01
CA LYS A 128 -3.85 -8.92 -36.72
C LYS A 128 -2.91 -8.36 -35.65
N ALA A 129 -1.64 -8.14 -35.97
CA ALA A 129 -0.68 -7.56 -35.04
C ALA A 129 -1.09 -6.13 -34.62
N ALA A 130 -1.50 -5.29 -35.58
CA ALA A 130 -1.99 -3.94 -35.31
C ALA A 130 -3.27 -3.95 -34.46
N ASN A 131 -4.19 -4.88 -34.71
CA ASN A 131 -5.38 -5.10 -33.88
C ASN A 131 -5.02 -5.45 -32.44
N THR A 132 -4.09 -6.38 -32.22
CA THR A 132 -3.67 -6.78 -30.87
C THR A 132 -3.11 -5.60 -30.09
N VAL A 133 -2.21 -4.82 -30.70
CA VAL A 133 -1.63 -3.63 -30.05
C VAL A 133 -2.71 -2.59 -29.75
N MET A 134 -3.55 -2.27 -30.74
CA MET A 134 -4.59 -1.25 -30.60
C MET A 134 -5.71 -1.63 -29.64
N LEU A 135 -6.14 -2.88 -29.60
CA LEU A 135 -7.30 -3.29 -28.79
C LEU A 135 -6.88 -3.80 -27.41
N GLU A 136 -5.75 -4.50 -27.28
CA GLU A 136 -5.37 -5.13 -26.02
C GLU A 136 -4.40 -4.28 -25.19
N LEU A 137 -3.40 -3.67 -25.84
CA LEU A 137 -2.30 -2.99 -25.12
C LEU A 137 -2.57 -1.51 -24.85
N SER A 138 -3.22 -0.80 -25.78
CA SER A 138 -3.47 0.64 -25.66
C SER A 138 -4.49 1.03 -24.56
N GLY A 139 -5.25 0.06 -24.05
CA GLY A 139 -6.35 0.31 -23.10
C GLY A 139 -7.62 0.85 -23.76
N HIS A 140 -7.71 0.94 -25.09
CA HIS A 140 -8.91 1.39 -25.81
C HIS A 140 -9.98 0.31 -26.01
N ARG A 141 -9.88 -0.83 -25.31
CA ARG A 141 -10.91 -1.87 -25.38
C ARG A 141 -12.19 -1.36 -24.73
N ALA A 142 -13.30 -1.36 -25.48
CA ALA A 142 -14.62 -1.18 -24.90
C ALA A 142 -14.85 -2.27 -23.83
N ALA A 143 -15.42 -1.90 -22.68
CA ALA A 143 -15.74 -2.85 -21.63
C ALA A 143 -16.75 -3.88 -22.16
N THR A 144 -16.27 -5.10 -22.45
CA THR A 144 -17.06 -6.11 -23.17
C THR A 144 -18.09 -6.79 -22.28
N ARG A 145 -17.87 -6.82 -20.97
CA ARG A 145 -18.76 -7.49 -20.02
C ARG A 145 -18.71 -6.80 -18.66
N ILE A 146 -19.79 -6.11 -18.31
CA ILE A 146 -20.02 -5.65 -16.93
C ILE A 146 -20.56 -6.84 -16.16
N GLU A 147 -19.68 -7.61 -15.50
CA GLU A 147 -20.13 -8.61 -14.54
C GLU A 147 -20.58 -7.90 -13.26
N SER A 148 -21.89 -7.64 -13.14
CA SER A 148 -22.45 -7.18 -11.87
C SER A 148 -22.46 -8.36 -10.88
N ARG A 149 -21.39 -8.52 -10.11
CA ARG A 149 -21.39 -9.42 -8.95
C ARG A 149 -22.12 -8.73 -7.82
N SER A 150 -23.46 -8.78 -7.85
CA SER A 150 -24.27 -8.42 -6.69
C SER A 150 -24.09 -9.51 -5.63
N MET A 151 -23.16 -9.31 -4.69
CA MET A 151 -23.09 -10.13 -3.49
C MET A 151 -24.25 -9.76 -2.57
N SER A 152 -25.39 -10.41 -2.78
CA SER A 152 -26.49 -10.40 -1.82
C SER A 152 -26.19 -11.43 -0.75
N THR A 153 -25.48 -11.04 0.31
CA THR A 153 -25.38 -11.84 1.53
C THR A 153 -26.68 -11.71 2.30
N THR A 154 -27.49 -12.77 2.30
CA THR A 154 -28.62 -12.88 3.22
C THR A 154 -28.07 -13.24 4.60
N ALA A 155 -28.14 -12.32 5.55
CA ALA A 155 -27.82 -12.62 6.94
C ALA A 155 -28.79 -13.67 7.48
N THR A 156 -28.27 -14.65 8.21
CA THR A 156 -29.12 -15.65 8.87
C THR A 156 -29.88 -14.98 10.02
N LEU A 157 -31.01 -15.57 10.45
CA LEU A 157 -31.77 -15.04 11.58
C LEU A 157 -30.90 -14.95 12.86
N GLU A 158 -30.02 -15.93 13.07
CA GLU A 158 -29.09 -15.98 14.19
C GLU A 158 -28.10 -14.80 14.16
N GLU A 159 -27.50 -14.52 12.99
CA GLU A 159 -26.62 -13.36 12.81
C GLU A 159 -27.36 -12.04 13.05
N ILE A 160 -28.60 -11.93 12.57
CA ILE A 160 -29.44 -10.73 12.78
C ILE A 160 -29.71 -10.53 14.28
N GLU A 161 -30.01 -11.60 15.02
CA GLU A 161 -30.22 -11.54 16.47
C GLU A 161 -28.93 -11.17 17.21
N GLU A 162 -27.79 -11.73 16.81
CA GLU A 162 -26.49 -11.35 17.38
C GLU A 162 -26.16 -9.88 17.12
N PHE A 163 -26.39 -9.39 15.90
CA PHE A 163 -26.23 -7.97 15.54
C PHE A 163 -27.14 -7.07 16.36
N LYS A 164 -28.42 -7.44 16.54
CA LYS A 164 -29.36 -6.71 17.40
C LYS A 164 -28.86 -6.67 18.84
N ARG A 165 -28.42 -7.81 19.39
CA ARG A 165 -27.92 -7.90 20.76
C ARG A 165 -26.69 -7.02 20.96
N ARG A 166 -25.74 -7.06 20.02
CA ARG A 166 -24.52 -6.23 20.04
C ARG A 166 -24.86 -4.74 19.90
N GLY A 167 -25.81 -4.41 19.03
CA GLY A 167 -26.30 -3.04 18.84
C GLY A 167 -26.96 -2.48 20.09
N ILE A 168 -27.82 -3.26 20.76
CA ILE A 168 -28.47 -2.85 22.02
C ILE A 168 -27.43 -2.63 23.12
N ALA A 169 -26.43 -3.52 23.24
CA ALA A 169 -25.37 -3.38 24.23
C ALA A 169 -24.56 -2.10 24.02
N ALA A 170 -24.13 -1.83 22.77
CA ALA A 170 -23.39 -0.62 22.43
C ALA A 170 -24.22 0.66 22.62
N ALA A 171 -25.52 0.62 22.28
CA ALA A 171 -26.43 1.75 22.44
C ALA A 171 -26.77 2.04 23.91
N LYS A 172 -26.74 1.01 24.78
CA LYS A 172 -26.86 1.17 26.22
C LYS A 172 -25.60 1.80 26.82
N GLU A 173 -24.43 1.37 26.35
CA GLU A 173 -23.14 1.91 26.80
C GLU A 173 -22.95 3.38 26.37
N SER A 174 -23.41 3.74 25.16
CA SER A 174 -23.37 5.12 24.68
C SER A 174 -24.43 6.04 25.29
N GLY A 175 -25.33 5.52 26.15
CA GLY A 175 -26.42 6.28 26.76
C GLY A 175 -27.50 6.72 25.78
N MET A 176 -27.51 6.17 24.56
CA MET A 176 -28.45 6.54 23.50
C MET A 176 -29.83 5.87 23.68
N ILE A 177 -29.89 4.75 24.42
CA ILE A 177 -31.15 4.12 24.84
C ILE A 177 -31.32 4.33 26.35
N VAL A 178 -32.29 5.15 26.71
CA VAL A 178 -32.82 5.21 28.08
C VAL A 178 -33.75 4.02 28.25
N VAL A 179 -33.33 3.04 29.04
CA VAL A 179 -34.21 1.93 29.45
C VAL A 179 -35.27 2.53 30.37
N VAL A 180 -36.43 2.85 29.80
CA VAL A 180 -37.61 3.15 30.60
C VAL A 180 -38.07 1.82 31.19
N GLU A 181 -37.88 1.64 32.48
CA GLU A 181 -38.42 0.48 33.19
C GLU A 181 -39.94 0.53 33.06
N ASP A 182 -40.51 -0.46 32.37
CA ASP A 182 -41.95 -0.56 32.15
C ASP A 182 -42.66 -0.71 33.50
N GLU A 183 -43.19 0.40 34.02
CA GLU A 183 -44.10 0.41 35.14
C GLU A 183 -45.42 -0.28 34.72
N GLY A 184 -45.53 -1.57 35.04
CA GLY A 184 -46.76 -2.19 35.51
C GLY A 184 -47.99 -2.21 34.59
N LYS A 185 -48.27 -3.40 34.02
CA LYS A 185 -49.61 -3.98 33.79
C LYS A 185 -50.79 -2.99 33.65
N GLY A 186 -50.92 -2.38 32.48
CA GLY A 186 -52.17 -1.80 31.99
C GLY A 186 -52.95 -2.82 31.16
N LYS A 187 -54.17 -3.14 31.57
CA LYS A 187 -55.08 -4.10 30.93
C LYS A 187 -55.38 -3.77 29.47
N ASN A 188 -55.51 -4.84 28.67
CA ASN A 188 -56.42 -5.03 27.54
C ASN A 188 -57.24 -3.79 27.11
N GLY A 189 -56.89 -3.23 25.96
CA GLY A 189 -57.71 -2.27 25.24
C GLY A 189 -57.45 -2.44 23.74
N GLY A 190 -58.22 -3.33 23.11
CA GLY A 190 -58.24 -3.47 21.66
C GLY A 190 -58.58 -2.12 21.02
N SER A 191 -57.69 -1.63 20.17
CA SER A 191 -58.04 -0.58 19.21
C SER A 191 -57.72 -1.09 17.82
N ASN A 192 -58.79 -1.36 17.06
CA ASN A 192 -58.77 -1.38 15.61
C ASN A 192 -58.45 0.06 15.16
N GLY A 193 -57.17 0.41 15.17
CA GLY A 193 -56.65 1.67 14.67
C GLY A 193 -56.30 1.55 13.20
N LYS A 194 -57.19 2.03 12.33
CA LYS A 194 -56.93 2.47 10.95
C LYS A 194 -55.42 2.66 10.68
N VAL A 195 -54.86 1.84 9.81
CA VAL A 195 -53.53 2.06 9.23
C VAL A 195 -53.66 3.25 8.28
N GLY A 196 -53.53 4.45 8.86
CA GLY A 196 -53.44 5.70 8.13
C GLY A 196 -52.17 5.66 7.29
N GLN A 197 -52.35 5.70 5.97
CA GLN A 197 -51.36 6.20 5.03
C GLN A 197 -50.89 7.56 5.51
N ALA A 198 -49.71 7.62 6.11
CA ALA A 198 -49.02 8.89 6.30
C ALA A 198 -47.52 8.62 6.44
N LEU A 199 -46.79 9.32 5.56
CA LEU A 199 -45.40 9.71 5.69
C LEU A 199 -44.36 8.68 5.24
N HIS A 200 -44.17 8.67 3.91
CA HIS A 200 -42.85 8.71 3.30
C HIS A 200 -41.96 9.73 4.06
N GLY A 201 -41.30 9.29 5.12
CA GLY A 201 -40.14 9.95 5.68
C GLY A 201 -38.94 9.61 4.82
N THR A 202 -38.69 10.42 3.79
CA THR A 202 -37.38 10.50 3.14
C THR A 202 -36.36 10.78 4.23
N LEU A 203 -35.62 9.76 4.63
CA LEU A 203 -34.37 9.90 5.37
C LEU A 203 -33.45 10.73 4.48
N GLY A 204 -33.48 12.04 4.71
CA GLY A 204 -32.50 12.97 4.20
C GLY A 204 -31.16 12.49 4.70
N LEU A 205 -30.39 11.89 3.80
CA LEU A 205 -28.95 11.79 3.92
C LEU A 205 -28.48 13.22 4.17
N GLY A 206 -28.18 13.53 5.43
CA GLY A 206 -27.50 14.75 5.82
C GLY A 206 -26.15 14.73 5.12
N GLY A 207 -26.12 15.33 3.93
CA GLY A 207 -24.89 15.73 3.28
C GLY A 207 -24.24 16.72 4.22
N THR A 208 -23.28 16.24 5.01
CA THR A 208 -22.22 17.12 5.50
C THR A 208 -21.55 17.66 4.24
N ASN A 209 -21.97 18.85 3.82
CA ASN A 209 -21.17 19.71 2.97
C ASN A 209 -19.91 20.01 3.78
N ILE A 210 -18.92 19.13 3.63
CA ILE A 210 -17.54 19.45 3.93
C ILE A 210 -17.17 20.40 2.80
N ASP A 211 -17.43 21.68 3.03
CA ASP A 211 -16.81 22.78 2.29
C ASP A 211 -15.30 22.69 2.56
N ASN A 212 -14.62 21.82 1.81
CA ASN A 212 -13.18 21.88 1.61
C ASN A 212 -12.88 23.06 0.67
N SER A 213 -13.22 24.27 1.11
CA SER A 213 -12.67 25.51 0.58
C SER A 213 -11.43 25.92 1.39
N ASP A 214 -10.70 24.94 1.93
CA ASP A 214 -9.28 25.13 2.17
C ASP A 214 -8.63 25.15 0.79
N ASP A 215 -8.51 26.37 0.26
CA ASP A 215 -7.53 26.76 -0.74
C ASP A 215 -6.14 26.36 -0.21
N VAL A 216 -5.83 25.07 -0.29
CA VAL A 216 -4.46 24.60 -0.31
C VAL A 216 -3.91 25.21 -1.58
N LYS A 217 -3.25 26.37 -1.41
CA LYS A 217 -2.28 26.89 -2.35
C LYS A 217 -1.27 25.76 -2.55
N LEU A 218 -1.58 24.89 -3.51
CA LEU A 218 -0.65 23.97 -4.12
C LEU A 218 0.43 24.87 -4.70
N ASP A 219 1.47 25.06 -3.89
CA ASP A 219 2.70 25.70 -4.27
C ASP A 219 3.16 24.91 -5.48
N LYS A 220 2.91 25.46 -6.68
CA LYS A 220 3.23 24.79 -7.93
C LYS A 220 4.69 24.38 -7.80
N PRO A 221 5.01 23.08 -7.94
CA PRO A 221 6.38 22.62 -7.78
C PRO A 221 7.23 23.49 -8.70
N LYS A 222 8.15 24.27 -8.11
CA LYS A 222 9.07 25.15 -8.83
C LYS A 222 9.61 24.31 -9.98
N GLN A 223 9.17 24.63 -11.20
CA GLN A 223 9.65 23.96 -12.38
C GLN A 223 11.16 24.11 -12.33
N LYS A 224 11.87 22.99 -12.13
CA LYS A 224 13.33 23.00 -12.28
C LYS A 224 13.59 23.60 -13.65
N PRO A 225 14.47 24.62 -13.76
CA PRO A 225 14.79 25.19 -15.05
C PRO A 225 15.18 24.03 -15.96
N LYS A 226 14.43 23.82 -17.04
CA LYS A 226 14.83 22.91 -18.12
C LYS A 226 16.16 23.46 -18.59
N GLY A 227 17.26 22.84 -18.18
CA GLY A 227 18.58 23.24 -18.64
C GLY A 227 18.60 23.13 -20.16
N ASP A 228 18.98 24.21 -20.83
CA ASP A 228 19.04 24.23 -22.29
C ASP A 228 19.92 23.07 -22.77
N PRO A 229 19.39 22.15 -23.61
CA PRO A 229 20.11 20.95 -24.06
C PRO A 229 21.40 21.28 -24.82
N THR A 230 21.55 22.52 -25.28
CA THR A 230 22.76 23.06 -25.90
C THR A 230 23.98 23.03 -24.97
N THR A 231 23.80 23.22 -23.65
CA THR A 231 24.92 23.31 -22.69
C THR A 231 25.59 21.96 -22.45
N ILE A 232 24.84 20.86 -22.55
CA ILE A 232 25.35 19.50 -22.31
C ILE A 232 26.24 19.06 -23.48
N ASN A 233 25.85 19.37 -24.71
CA ASN A 233 26.65 19.03 -25.90
C ASN A 233 28.00 19.75 -25.92
N THR A 234 28.05 21.02 -25.49
CA THR A 234 29.31 21.78 -25.42
C THR A 234 30.29 21.20 -24.40
N GLN A 235 29.81 20.68 -23.27
CA GLN A 235 30.66 20.04 -22.26
C GLN A 235 31.23 18.70 -22.74
N ILE A 236 30.45 17.91 -23.49
CA ILE A 236 30.91 16.64 -24.08
C ILE A 236 32.02 16.90 -25.11
N ASP A 237 31.87 17.90 -25.97
CA ASP A 237 32.88 18.24 -26.98
C ASP A 237 34.20 18.74 -26.34
N GLN A 238 34.12 19.50 -25.26
CA GLN A 238 35.32 19.92 -24.51
C GLN A 238 36.06 18.73 -23.86
N ILE A 239 35.32 17.76 -23.31
CA ILE A 239 35.92 16.55 -22.71
C ILE A 239 36.58 15.69 -23.79
N LEU A 240 35.94 15.52 -24.94
CA LEU A 240 36.49 14.75 -26.06
C LEU A 240 37.76 15.39 -26.64
N ASN A 241 37.81 16.73 -26.75
CA ASN A 241 39.02 17.43 -27.18
C ASN A 241 40.18 17.29 -26.19
N ASN A 242 39.90 17.35 -24.88
CA ASN A 242 40.92 17.15 -23.84
C ASN A 242 41.45 15.71 -23.82
N LEU A 243 40.64 14.72 -24.17
CA LEU A 243 41.06 13.32 -24.27
C LEU A 243 41.89 13.04 -25.53
N LYS A 244 41.63 13.72 -26.65
CA LYS A 244 42.46 13.63 -27.86
C LYS A 244 43.86 14.21 -27.63
N LEU A 245 43.95 15.37 -26.99
CA LEU A 245 45.24 16.03 -26.68
C LEU A 245 46.14 15.19 -25.77
N LYS A 246 45.58 14.37 -24.88
CA LYS A 246 46.37 13.48 -23.99
C LYS A 246 46.89 12.21 -24.68
N LYS A 247 46.45 11.89 -25.90
CA LYS A 247 46.94 10.71 -26.64
C LYS A 247 48.12 11.01 -27.56
N GLU A 248 48.42 12.28 -27.81
CA GLU A 248 49.52 12.71 -28.69
C GLU A 248 50.78 13.16 -27.92
N LEU A 249 50.75 13.10 -26.59
CA LEU A 249 51.89 13.29 -25.69
C LEU A 249 52.35 11.93 -25.14
#